data_AF-A0A0B2UVP5-F1
#
_entry.id   AF-A0A0B2UVP5-F1
#
_cell.length_a   1.000
_cell.length_b   1.000
_cell.length_c   1.000
_cell.angle_alpha   90.00
_cell.angle_beta   90.00
_cell.angle_gamma   90.00
#
_symmetry.space_group_name_H-M   'P 1'
#
loop_
_entity.id
_entity.type
_entity.pdbx_description
1 polymer ?
#
loop_
_entity_poly.entity_id
_entity_poly.type
_entity_poly.pdbx_seq_one_letter_code
_entity_poly.pdbx_strand_id
1 'polypeptide(L)'
;QLQYLVSRPINGYLARSQAPHVPIFNFSQAEINRSEVLFVKHKNSTSAGGFSFLVSDGLHQIGPEWFTVESSERVSVAVEANARLVIPPGNTPSTIGMDLLRAHIPNV
;
A
#
# COMPACT_ATOMS: atom_id res chain seq x y z
N GLN A 1 11.90 -18.75 21.72
CA GLN A 1 11.50 -17.51 21.00
C GLN A 1 10.80 -17.93 19.72
N LEU A 2 9.63 -17.39 19.38
CA LEU A 2 8.93 -17.77 18.15
C LEU A 2 9.64 -17.22 16.91
N GLN A 3 9.75 -18.08 15.90
CA GLN A 3 10.32 -17.81 14.58
C GLN A 3 9.26 -17.99 13.50
N TYR A 4 9.20 -17.06 12.57
CA TYR A 4 8.32 -17.06 11.41
C TYR A 4 9.16 -17.36 10.18
N LEU A 5 8.78 -18.37 9.41
CA LEU A 5 9.46 -18.80 8.19
C LEU A 5 8.55 -18.54 7.01
N VAL A 6 8.99 -17.68 6.08
CA VAL A 6 8.19 -17.19 4.97
C VAL A 6 8.48 -17.98 3.69
N SER A 7 7.42 -18.28 2.94
CA SER A 7 7.47 -18.83 1.60
C SER A 7 6.51 -18.10 0.67
N ARG A 8 6.80 -18.13 -0.64
CA ARG A 8 5.89 -17.66 -1.69
C ARG A 8 5.33 -16.23 -1.48
N PRO A 9 6.17 -15.20 -1.27
CA PRO A 9 5.67 -13.83 -1.29
C PRO A 9 5.18 -13.47 -2.71
N ILE A 10 4.02 -12.82 -2.79
CA ILE A 10 3.36 -12.37 -4.01
C ILE A 10 3.31 -10.84 -4.00
N ASN A 11 3.66 -10.21 -5.13
CA ASN A 11 3.59 -8.76 -5.33
C ASN A 11 4.45 -7.91 -4.37
N GLY A 12 5.44 -8.53 -3.74
CA GLY A 12 6.39 -7.87 -2.86
C GLY A 12 7.32 -8.88 -2.19
N TYR A 13 8.03 -8.42 -1.16
CA TYR A 13 8.91 -9.23 -0.32
C TYR A 13 8.96 -8.66 1.10
N LEU A 14 9.40 -9.45 2.07
CA LEU A 14 9.63 -8.94 3.43
C LEU A 14 11.06 -8.42 3.57
N ALA A 15 11.24 -7.38 4.38
CA ALA A 15 12.54 -6.79 4.68
C ALA A 15 12.59 -6.32 6.14
N ARG A 16 13.81 -6.08 6.65
CA ARG A 16 13.99 -5.38 7.92
C ARG A 16 13.95 -3.87 7.70
N SER A 17 13.44 -3.12 8.68
CA SER A 17 13.35 -1.65 8.61
C SER A 17 14.71 -0.97 8.40
N GLN A 18 15.79 -1.53 8.95
CA GLN A 18 17.16 -1.02 8.78
C GLN A 18 17.76 -1.32 7.39
N ALA A 19 17.20 -2.28 6.66
CA ALA A 19 17.69 -2.71 5.35
C ALA A 19 16.50 -3.05 4.40
N PRO A 20 15.67 -2.06 4.01
CA PRO A 20 14.42 -2.29 3.28
C PRO A 20 14.63 -2.85 1.85
N HIS A 21 15.86 -2.82 1.35
CA HIS A 21 16.23 -3.34 0.04
C HIS A 21 16.75 -4.78 0.07
N VAL A 22 16.87 -5.39 1.25
CA VAL A 22 17.38 -6.75 1.41
C VAL A 22 16.22 -7.68 1.81
N PRO A 23 15.82 -8.62 0.94
CA PRO A 23 14.77 -9.58 1.26
C PRO A 23 15.16 -10.50 2.41
N ILE A 24 14.19 -10.82 3.26
CA ILE A 24 14.32 -11.80 4.33
C ILE A 24 13.26 -12.90 4.17
N PHE A 25 13.60 -14.10 4.63
CA PHE A 25 12.71 -15.28 4.62
C PHE A 25 12.37 -15.77 6.02
N ASN A 26 12.88 -15.10 7.05
CA ASN A 26 12.54 -15.35 8.43
C ASN A 26 12.60 -14.08 9.26
N PHE A 27 11.83 -14.07 10.34
CA PHE A 27 11.85 -13.06 11.39
C PHE A 27 11.30 -13.65 12.69
N SER A 28 11.56 -12.99 13.80
CA SER A 28 11.14 -13.42 15.13
C SER A 28 9.97 -12.58 15.65
N GLN A 29 9.25 -13.11 16.64
CA GLN A 29 8.22 -12.35 17.36
C GLN A 29 8.77 -11.05 17.96
N ALA A 30 10.04 -11.04 18.38
CA ALA A 30 10.66 -9.86 18.95
C ALA A 30 10.85 -8.74 17.90
N GLU A 31 11.19 -9.09 16.66
CA GLU A 31 11.25 -8.13 15.53
C GLU A 31 9.86 -7.58 15.19
N ILE A 32 8.80 -8.40 15.25
CA ILE A 32 7.40 -7.92 15.09
C ILE A 32 7.07 -6.91 16.20
N ASN A 33 7.35 -7.27 17.46
CA ASN A 33 7.04 -6.43 18.62
C ASN A 33 7.77 -5.08 18.58
N ARG A 34 8.97 -5.04 17.97
CA ARG A 34 9.73 -3.80 17.72
C ARG A 34 9.38 -3.09 16.41
N SER A 35 8.40 -3.60 15.67
CA SER A 35 7.98 -3.05 14.36
C SER A 35 9.14 -2.98 13.34
N GLU A 36 10.01 -3.98 13.35
CA GLU A 36 11.21 -4.03 12.50
C GLU A 36 11.00 -4.78 11.18
N VAL A 37 9.83 -5.38 10.97
CA VAL A 37 9.50 -6.17 9.76
C VAL A 37 8.60 -5.35 8.85
N LEU A 38 8.99 -5.24 7.58
CA LEU A 38 8.27 -4.53 6.54
C LEU A 38 7.85 -5.50 5.43
N PHE A 39 6.70 -5.25 4.81
CA PHE A 39 6.38 -5.80 3.49
C PHE A 39 6.60 -4.72 2.44
N VAL A 40 7.55 -4.93 1.54
CA VAL A 40 7.90 -3.99 0.47
C VAL A 40 7.23 -4.45 -0.82
N LYS A 41 6.30 -3.65 -1.33
CA LYS A 41 5.65 -3.92 -2.61
C LYS A 41 6.57 -3.67 -3.79
N HIS A 42 6.38 -4.47 -4.84
CA HIS A 42 6.98 -4.17 -6.14
C HIS A 42 6.32 -2.95 -6.77
N LYS A 43 7.13 -2.04 -7.34
CA LYS A 43 6.68 -0.75 -7.89
C LYS A 43 5.60 -0.87 -8.99
N ASN A 44 5.53 -1.99 -9.67
CA ASN A 44 4.60 -2.26 -10.76
C ASN A 44 3.36 -3.06 -10.33
N SER A 45 3.17 -3.33 -9.03
CA SER A 45 2.02 -4.08 -8.54
C SER A 45 0.88 -3.15 -8.10
N THR A 46 -0.21 -3.16 -8.86
CA THR A 46 -1.48 -2.49 -8.50
C THR A 46 -2.38 -3.34 -7.62
N SER A 47 -2.23 -4.68 -7.68
CA SER A 47 -3.02 -5.62 -6.88
C SER A 47 -2.49 -5.78 -5.44
N ALA A 48 -3.32 -6.33 -4.54
CA ALA A 48 -2.90 -6.79 -3.22
C ALA A 48 -1.72 -7.76 -3.32
N GLY A 49 -0.83 -7.71 -2.32
CA GLY A 49 0.25 -8.68 -2.15
C GLY A 49 -0.02 -9.58 -0.96
N GLY A 50 0.98 -10.37 -0.60
CA GLY A 50 0.88 -11.24 0.56
C GLY A 50 2.00 -12.26 0.59
N PHE A 51 1.98 -13.11 1.61
CA PHE A 51 2.97 -14.17 1.76
C PHE A 51 2.40 -15.30 2.61
N SER A 52 2.98 -16.49 2.42
CA SER A 52 2.67 -17.64 3.26
C SER A 52 3.74 -17.81 4.33
N PHE A 53 3.39 -18.17 5.56
CA PHE A 53 4.35 -18.36 6.63
C PHE A 53 4.00 -19.55 7.53
N LEU A 54 5.00 -20.11 8.18
CA LEU A 54 4.84 -21.05 9.30
C LEU A 54 5.50 -20.48 10.54
N VAL A 55 5.03 -20.88 11.71
CA VAL A 55 5.53 -20.43 13.02
C VAL A 55 6.16 -21.60 13.74
N SER A 56 7.32 -21.39 14.35
CA SER A 56 8.03 -22.39 15.13
C SER A 56 8.50 -21.85 16.47
N ASP A 57 8.41 -22.64 17.53
CA ASP A 57 9.03 -22.35 18.84
C ASP A 57 10.41 -23.02 19.00
N GLY A 58 10.88 -23.75 17.97
CA GLY A 58 12.11 -24.54 17.96
C GLY A 58 11.91 -26.04 18.20
N LEU A 59 10.74 -26.46 18.71
CA LEU A 59 10.37 -27.86 18.92
C LEU A 59 9.16 -28.27 18.07
N HIS A 60 8.17 -27.39 17.98
CA HIS A 60 6.94 -27.56 17.22
C HIS A 60 6.84 -26.53 16.09
N GLN A 61 6.01 -26.85 15.10
CA GLN A 61 5.71 -26.00 13.94
C GLN A 61 4.22 -26.01 13.61
N ILE A 62 3.69 -24.84 13.25
CA ILE A 62 2.29 -24.66 12.83
C ILE A 62 2.27 -23.86 11.52
N GLY A 63 1.36 -24.23 10.61
CA GLY A 63 1.17 -23.59 9.31
C GLY A 63 1.22 -24.58 8.14
N PRO A 64 1.34 -24.10 6.89
CA PRO A 64 1.46 -22.69 6.52
C PRO A 64 0.13 -21.93 6.57
N GLU A 65 0.18 -20.67 7.01
CA GLU A 65 -0.92 -19.71 6.95
C GLU A 65 -0.66 -18.65 5.86
N TRP A 66 -1.70 -17.97 5.40
CA TRP A 66 -1.61 -16.91 4.38
C TRP A 66 -1.91 -15.54 5.00
N PHE A 67 -1.03 -14.57 4.74
CA PHE A 67 -1.21 -13.17 5.13
C PHE A 67 -1.35 -12.29 3.89
N THR A 68 -2.50 -11.62 3.74
CA THR A 68 -2.76 -10.67 2.65
C THR A 68 -2.32 -9.26 3.05
N VAL A 69 -1.63 -8.56 2.14
CA VAL A 69 -1.25 -7.16 2.26
C VAL A 69 -2.00 -6.35 1.20
N GLU A 70 -3.03 -5.64 1.63
CA GLU A 70 -3.86 -4.82 0.73
C GLU A 70 -3.09 -3.57 0.26
N SER A 71 -3.28 -3.18 -1.01
CA SER A 71 -2.94 -1.81 -1.46
C SER A 71 -4.17 -0.95 -1.30
N SER A 72 -4.07 0.17 -0.60
CA SER A 72 -4.89 1.32 -0.92
C SER A 72 -4.12 2.15 -1.95
N GLU A 73 -4.53 2.10 -3.22
CA GLU A 73 -4.12 3.14 -4.16
C GLU A 73 -4.70 4.45 -3.63
N ARG A 74 -3.84 5.40 -3.25
CA ARG A 74 -4.29 6.76 -2.98
C ARG A 74 -4.79 7.32 -4.30
N VAL A 75 -6.11 7.33 -4.50
CA VAL A 75 -6.74 8.10 -5.57
C VAL A 75 -6.36 9.55 -5.33
N SER A 76 -5.41 10.05 -6.11
CA SER A 76 -5.05 11.47 -6.12
C SER A 76 -5.76 12.11 -7.30
N VAL A 77 -6.72 12.98 -6.99
CA VAL A 77 -7.43 13.77 -8.01
C VAL A 77 -6.61 15.02 -8.26
N ALA A 78 -6.09 15.19 -9.48
CA ALA A 78 -5.42 16.40 -9.92
C ALA A 78 -6.39 17.25 -10.76
N VAL A 79 -6.40 18.56 -10.53
CA VAL A 79 -7.19 19.51 -11.32
C VAL A 79 -6.35 19.94 -12.52
N GLU A 80 -6.60 19.36 -13.69
CA GLU A 80 -5.77 19.62 -14.88
C GLU A 80 -6.18 20.87 -15.68
N ALA A 81 -7.41 21.38 -15.50
CA ALA A 81 -7.92 22.50 -16.28
C ALA A 81 -8.71 23.50 -15.42
N ASN A 82 -8.01 24.48 -14.82
CA ASN A 82 -8.65 25.64 -14.17
C ASN A 82 -8.76 26.84 -15.14
N ALA A 83 -9.37 26.62 -16.31
CA ALA A 83 -9.62 27.70 -17.26
C ALA A 83 -10.83 28.54 -16.81
N ARG A 84 -10.78 29.86 -17.04
CA ARG A 84 -11.92 30.77 -16.82
C ARG A 84 -13.08 30.36 -17.75
N LEU A 85 -14.30 30.31 -17.22
CA LEU A 85 -15.50 30.05 -18.01
C LEU A 85 -16.08 31.38 -18.51
N VAL A 86 -16.28 31.50 -19.82
CA VAL A 86 -16.99 32.63 -20.44
C VAL A 86 -18.38 32.12 -20.85
N ILE A 87 -19.44 32.76 -20.36
CA ILE A 87 -20.83 32.36 -20.61
C ILE A 87 -21.51 33.42 -21.51
N PRO A 88 -21.77 33.13 -22.79
CA PRO A 88 -22.48 34.05 -23.68
C PRO A 88 -23.94 34.27 -23.23
N PRO A 89 -24.52 35.47 -23.44
CA PRO A 89 -23.95 36.61 -24.17
C PRO A 89 -23.05 37.53 -23.30
N GLY A 90 -22.71 37.14 -22.07
CA GLY A 90 -21.88 37.92 -21.16
C GLY A 90 -20.38 37.82 -21.44
N ASN A 91 -19.72 38.97 -21.56
CA ASN A 91 -18.26 39.08 -21.75
C ASN A 91 -17.47 39.09 -20.42
N THR A 92 -18.06 38.71 -19.29
CA THR A 92 -17.38 38.68 -17.99
C THR A 92 -16.78 37.30 -17.73
N PRO A 93 -15.44 37.14 -17.77
CA PRO A 93 -14.81 35.85 -17.49
C PRO A 93 -14.90 35.56 -15.98
N SER A 94 -15.57 34.46 -15.61
CA SER A 94 -15.60 34.01 -14.22
C SER A 94 -14.47 33.01 -13.99
N THR A 95 -13.66 33.25 -12.96
CA THR A 95 -12.68 32.26 -12.48
C THR A 95 -13.44 31.13 -11.78
N ILE A 96 -13.17 29.88 -12.15
CA ILE A 96 -13.67 28.74 -11.40
C ILE A 96 -12.80 28.61 -10.14
N GLY A 97 -13.32 29.07 -9.01
CA GLY A 97 -12.69 28.88 -7.71
C GLY A 97 -12.88 27.46 -7.19
N MET A 98 -12.12 27.11 -6.15
CA MET A 98 -12.25 25.81 -5.47
C MET A 98 -13.66 25.58 -4.91
N ASP A 99 -14.37 26.65 -4.59
CA ASP A 99 -15.75 26.67 -4.11
C ASP A 99 -16.78 26.20 -5.16
N LEU A 100 -16.46 26.35 -6.45
CA LEU A 100 -17.31 25.97 -7.57
C LEU A 100 -16.93 24.61 -8.18
N LEU A 101 -15.74 24.10 -7.87
CA LEU A 101 -15.27 22.81 -8.37
C LEU A 101 -15.80 21.67 -7.49
N ARG A 102 -16.73 20.88 -8.01
CA ARG A 102 -17.22 19.65 -7.34
C ARG A 102 -16.79 18.43 -8.13
N ALA A 103 -15.98 17.58 -7.52
CA ALA A 103 -15.75 16.22 -8.02
C ALA A 103 -16.81 15.29 -7.45
N HIS A 104 -17.57 14.62 -8.31
CA HIS A 104 -18.38 13.47 -7.91
C HIS A 104 -17.58 12.21 -8.24
N ILE A 105 -17.14 11.48 -7.22
CA ILE A 105 -16.43 10.22 -7.40
C ILE A 105 -17.42 9.10 -7.04
N PRO A 106 -18.12 8.51 -8.02
CA PRO A 106 -18.98 7.38 -7.73
C PRO A 106 -18.10 6.15 -7.43
N ASN A 107 -18.35 5.53 -6.28
CA ASN A 107 -17.74 4.28 -5.80
C ASN A 107 -16.31 4.36 -5.23
N VAL A 108 -15.99 5.42 -4.48
CA VAL A 108 -15.06 5.33 -3.34
C VAL A 108 -15.86 5.35 -2.06
#